data_AF-A0A8C5A868-F1
#
_entry.id   AF-A0A8C5A868-F1
#
_cell.length_a   1.000
_cell.length_b   1.000
_cell.length_c   1.000
_cell.angle_alpha   90.00
_cell.angle_beta   90.00
_cell.angle_gamma   90.00
#
_symmetry.space_group_name_H-M   'P 1'
#
loop_
_entity.id
_entity.type
_entity.pdbx_description
1 polymer ?
#
loop_
_entity_poly.entity_id
_entity_poly.type
_entity_poly.pdbx_seq_one_letter_code
_entity_poly.pdbx_strand_id
1 'polypeptide(L)'
;MAHNLLKNPNGEEELEFWELTENGGSAWKVEELPGDCGYDFCKEEVTKYFATSFELCLKKQEVDLLADGYTAEVLDSQPTITVEDWYCGRTDCGCTYEITVCLLDENQEVLQEFKPDPVILDPDTDDGCSWKQVSHTFSEYGPGLRFISFEHGGQDANFWDGWFGVRVTGSSVTCNV
;
A
#
# COMPACT_ATOMS: atom_id res chain seq x y z
N MET A 1 13.86 -0.90 -17.56
CA MET A 1 13.26 -0.21 -16.41
C MET A 1 12.31 -1.21 -15.79
N ALA A 2 12.42 -1.45 -14.48
CA ALA A 2 11.46 -2.29 -13.79
C ALA A 2 10.07 -1.60 -13.85
N HIS A 3 9.03 -2.32 -14.23
CA HIS A 3 7.66 -1.83 -14.21
C HIS A 3 7.03 -2.09 -12.84
N ASN A 4 5.95 -1.35 -12.53
CA ASN A 4 5.17 -1.62 -11.32
C ASN A 4 4.38 -2.92 -11.50
N LEU A 5 4.56 -3.86 -10.57
CA LEU A 5 3.88 -5.15 -10.54
C LEU A 5 2.48 -5.06 -9.93
N LEU A 6 2.19 -3.99 -9.17
CA LEU A 6 0.85 -3.74 -8.65
C LEU A 6 -0.06 -3.17 -9.73
N LYS A 7 -1.27 -3.72 -9.81
CA LYS A 7 -2.37 -3.25 -10.65
C LYS A 7 -3.21 -2.23 -9.89
N ASN A 8 -3.73 -1.25 -10.62
CA ASN A 8 -4.60 -0.20 -10.09
C ASN A 8 -4.06 0.46 -8.79
N PRO A 9 -2.81 0.98 -8.78
CA PRO A 9 -2.19 1.51 -7.57
C PRO A 9 -2.79 2.82 -7.06
N ASN A 10 -3.56 3.52 -7.91
CA ASN A 10 -4.10 4.86 -7.62
C ASN A 10 -5.64 4.90 -7.53
N GLY A 11 -6.34 3.80 -7.85
CA GLY A 11 -7.81 3.75 -7.83
C GLY A 11 -8.48 4.20 -9.13
N GLU A 12 -7.78 4.22 -10.25
CA GLU A 12 -8.38 4.57 -11.56
C GLU A 12 -9.50 3.60 -11.97
N GLU A 13 -9.38 2.34 -11.55
CA GLU A 13 -10.36 1.27 -11.79
C GLU A 13 -11.11 0.93 -10.49
N GLU A 14 -11.43 1.94 -9.67
CA GLU A 14 -12.05 1.76 -8.35
C GLU A 14 -11.24 0.78 -7.50
N LEU A 15 -11.85 -0.30 -6.98
CA LEU A 15 -11.19 -1.33 -6.18
C LEU A 15 -10.82 -2.59 -6.98
N GLU A 16 -10.88 -2.53 -8.32
CA GLU A 16 -10.48 -3.67 -9.15
C GLU A 16 -9.03 -4.08 -8.85
N PHE A 17 -8.76 -5.39 -8.95
CA PHE A 17 -7.49 -6.06 -8.62
C PHE A 17 -7.08 -6.11 -7.14
N TRP A 18 -7.85 -5.48 -6.25
CA TRP A 18 -7.59 -5.52 -4.81
C TRP A 18 -8.55 -6.48 -4.12
N GLU A 19 -7.99 -7.39 -3.31
CA GLU A 19 -8.75 -8.20 -2.37
C GLU A 19 -8.98 -7.39 -1.10
N LEU A 20 -10.24 -7.22 -0.67
CA LEU A 20 -10.56 -6.52 0.57
C LEU A 20 -10.53 -7.53 1.72
N THR A 21 -9.44 -7.54 2.48
CA THR A 21 -9.27 -8.43 3.63
C THR A 21 -10.02 -7.90 4.86
N GLU A 22 -10.13 -6.58 5.00
CA GLU A 22 -10.99 -5.90 5.98
C GLU A 22 -11.70 -4.71 5.30
N ASN A 23 -12.97 -4.49 5.63
CA ASN A 23 -13.78 -3.44 5.00
C ASN A 23 -14.80 -2.84 5.97
N GLY A 24 -14.29 -2.37 7.12
CA GLY A 24 -15.11 -1.86 8.22
C GLY A 24 -15.76 -0.49 7.96
N GLY A 25 -16.67 -0.12 8.86
CA GLY A 25 -17.35 1.17 8.84
C GLY A 25 -18.10 1.46 7.53
N SER A 26 -17.88 2.64 6.96
CA SER A 26 -18.40 3.06 5.65
C SER A 26 -17.59 2.50 4.46
N ALA A 27 -16.75 1.48 4.68
CA ALA A 27 -15.93 0.79 3.69
C ALA A 27 -14.88 1.68 2.98
N TRP A 28 -14.06 1.06 2.11
CA TRP A 28 -13.18 1.77 1.20
C TRP A 28 -13.95 2.66 0.22
N LYS A 29 -13.36 3.81 -0.11
CA LYS A 29 -13.84 4.69 -1.19
C LYS A 29 -12.68 5.25 -2.00
N VAL A 30 -12.88 5.41 -3.29
CA VAL A 30 -11.95 6.14 -4.15
C VAL A 30 -12.41 7.59 -4.29
N GLU A 31 -11.46 8.51 -4.19
CA GLU A 31 -11.69 9.95 -4.30
C GLU A 31 -10.63 10.61 -5.18
N GLU A 32 -10.92 11.80 -5.69
CA GLU A 32 -10.02 12.60 -6.53
C GLU A 32 -9.11 13.51 -5.68
N LEU A 33 -7.90 13.76 -6.18
CA LEU A 33 -6.96 14.72 -5.60
C LEU A 33 -7.24 16.16 -6.07
N PRO A 34 -7.06 17.18 -5.20
CA PRO A 34 -6.81 17.07 -3.76
C PRO A 34 -8.11 16.72 -3.01
N GLY A 35 -8.00 15.84 -2.02
CA GLY A 35 -9.12 15.48 -1.15
C GLY A 35 -9.53 16.59 -0.18
N ASP A 36 -10.76 16.53 0.34
CA ASP A 36 -11.25 17.45 1.38
C ASP A 36 -10.32 17.45 2.60
N CYS A 37 -9.98 18.62 3.13
CA CYS A 37 -9.02 18.77 4.23
C CYS A 37 -7.69 18.03 3.97
N GLY A 38 -7.33 17.86 2.70
CA GLY A 38 -6.13 17.13 2.26
C GLY A 38 -5.01 18.06 1.82
N TYR A 39 -3.87 17.43 1.53
CA TYR A 39 -2.68 18.06 0.99
C TYR A 39 -2.54 17.73 -0.50
N ASP A 40 -1.92 18.64 -1.26
CA ASP A 40 -1.52 18.36 -2.63
C ASP A 40 -0.53 17.19 -2.69
N PHE A 41 -0.66 16.35 -3.71
CA PHE A 41 0.27 15.25 -3.94
C PHE A 41 1.45 15.72 -4.80
N CYS A 42 2.63 15.15 -4.57
CA CYS A 42 3.87 15.61 -5.21
C CYS A 42 4.06 15.17 -6.67
N LYS A 43 3.15 14.33 -7.20
CA LYS A 43 3.19 13.80 -8.57
C LYS A 43 1.91 14.14 -9.32
N GLU A 44 2.02 14.93 -10.39
CA GLU A 44 0.86 15.41 -11.17
C GLU A 44 0.12 14.29 -11.91
N GLU A 45 0.77 13.17 -12.19
CA GLU A 45 0.17 12.02 -12.86
C GLU A 45 -0.78 11.20 -11.97
N VAL A 46 -0.75 11.41 -10.66
CA VAL A 46 -1.64 10.73 -9.71
C VAL A 46 -2.84 11.63 -9.45
N THR A 47 -4.03 11.17 -9.85
CA THR A 47 -5.27 11.96 -9.77
C THR A 47 -6.25 11.47 -8.73
N LYS A 48 -6.03 10.28 -8.16
CA LYS A 48 -6.94 9.61 -7.23
C LYS A 48 -6.20 8.96 -6.06
N TYR A 49 -6.95 8.66 -5.01
CA TYR A 49 -6.49 7.90 -3.85
C TYR A 49 -7.62 7.03 -3.29
N PHE A 50 -7.26 6.06 -2.47
CA PHE A 50 -8.17 5.25 -1.67
C PHE A 50 -8.28 5.83 -0.26
N ALA A 51 -9.48 5.96 0.28
CA ALA A 51 -9.76 6.43 1.62
C ALA A 51 -10.37 5.32 2.48
N THR A 52 -9.86 5.13 3.70
CA THR A 52 -10.46 4.24 4.68
C THR A 52 -11.50 4.94 5.56
N SER A 53 -12.28 4.13 6.27
CA SER A 53 -13.34 4.59 7.17
C SER A 53 -12.89 4.59 8.64
N PHE A 54 -13.85 4.51 9.55
CA PHE A 54 -13.67 4.60 11.01
C PHE A 54 -13.44 3.26 11.71
N GLU A 55 -13.61 2.16 10.99
CA GLU A 55 -13.13 0.83 11.40
C GLU A 55 -12.09 0.35 10.39
N LEU A 56 -11.31 -0.66 10.79
CA LEU A 56 -10.22 -1.19 10.00
C LEU A 56 -10.64 -1.54 8.58
N CYS A 57 -9.93 -0.96 7.63
CA CYS A 57 -10.03 -1.26 6.21
C CYS A 57 -8.64 -1.70 5.72
N LEU A 58 -8.55 -2.89 5.16
CA LEU A 58 -7.32 -3.45 4.60
C LEU A 58 -7.60 -3.99 3.20
N LYS A 59 -6.66 -3.76 2.30
CA LYS A 59 -6.70 -4.33 0.96
C LYS A 59 -5.35 -4.94 0.60
N LYS A 60 -5.42 -6.11 -0.04
CA LYS A 60 -4.28 -6.94 -0.42
C LYS A 60 -4.24 -7.10 -1.94
N GLN A 61 -3.02 -7.17 -2.49
CA GLN A 61 -2.77 -7.71 -3.81
C GLN A 61 -1.63 -8.73 -3.74
N GLU A 62 -1.83 -9.86 -4.38
CA GLU A 62 -0.80 -10.89 -4.51
C GLU A 62 -0.28 -10.91 -5.95
N VAL A 63 1.04 -10.81 -6.09
CA VAL A 63 1.73 -10.81 -7.38
C VAL A 63 2.34 -12.19 -7.60
N ASP A 64 1.92 -12.88 -8.65
CA ASP A 64 2.58 -14.08 -9.16
C ASP A 64 3.69 -13.66 -10.14
N LEU A 65 4.94 -13.80 -9.70
CA LEU A 65 6.09 -13.34 -10.49
C LEU A 65 6.32 -14.21 -11.74
N LEU A 66 5.97 -15.50 -11.70
CA LEU A 66 6.09 -16.35 -12.88
C LEU A 66 5.04 -15.98 -13.92
N ALA A 67 3.81 -15.69 -13.48
CA ALA A 67 2.74 -15.20 -14.35
C ALA A 67 3.05 -13.82 -14.94
N ASP A 68 3.79 -12.97 -14.21
CA ASP A 68 4.27 -11.67 -14.69
C ASP A 68 5.49 -11.76 -15.62
N GLY A 69 5.99 -12.97 -15.88
CA GLY A 69 7.01 -13.25 -16.90
C GLY A 69 8.44 -13.41 -16.38
N TYR A 70 8.65 -13.40 -15.07
CA TYR A 70 9.96 -13.73 -14.48
C TYR A 70 10.21 -15.24 -14.55
N THR A 71 11.47 -15.65 -14.66
CA THR A 71 11.86 -17.06 -14.61
C THR A 71 12.32 -17.44 -13.21
N ALA A 72 12.10 -18.69 -12.82
CA ALA A 72 12.58 -19.23 -11.55
C ALA A 72 14.09 -19.00 -11.36
N GLU A 73 14.89 -19.20 -12.42
CA GLU A 73 16.34 -18.99 -12.38
C GLU A 73 16.73 -17.55 -12.03
N VAL A 74 16.01 -16.57 -12.59
CA VAL A 74 16.20 -15.15 -12.28
C VAL A 74 15.79 -14.86 -10.84
N LEU A 75 14.63 -15.33 -10.40
CA LEU A 75 14.15 -15.09 -9.03
C LEU A 75 15.04 -15.75 -7.98
N ASP A 76 15.56 -16.94 -8.25
CA ASP A 76 16.47 -17.68 -7.36
C ASP A 76 17.86 -17.01 -7.28
N SER A 77 18.19 -16.11 -8.22
CA SER A 77 19.37 -15.23 -8.14
C SER A 77 19.20 -14.06 -7.16
N GLN A 78 18.03 -13.92 -6.54
CA GLN A 78 17.69 -12.92 -5.53
C GLN A 78 17.76 -11.46 -6.03
N PRO A 79 17.01 -11.10 -7.09
CA PRO A 79 16.90 -9.71 -7.53
C PRO A 79 16.34 -8.83 -6.41
N THR A 80 16.71 -7.56 -6.36
CA THR A 80 16.17 -6.68 -5.31
C THR A 80 14.71 -6.36 -5.59
N ILE A 81 13.87 -6.50 -4.57
CA ILE A 81 12.45 -6.13 -4.64
C ILE A 81 12.28 -4.82 -3.89
N THR A 82 11.91 -3.77 -4.60
CA THR A 82 11.65 -2.45 -3.99
C THR A 82 10.15 -2.23 -3.92
N VAL A 83 9.69 -1.84 -2.74
CA VAL A 83 8.30 -1.55 -2.42
C VAL A 83 8.18 -0.12 -1.97
N GLU A 84 7.20 0.59 -2.48
CA GLU A 84 6.87 1.94 -2.08
C GLU A 84 5.37 2.09 -1.88
N ASP A 85 4.98 2.94 -0.96
CA ASP A 85 3.58 3.35 -0.81
C ASP A 85 3.50 4.78 -0.30
N TRP A 86 2.42 5.48 -0.63
CA TRP A 86 2.17 6.82 -0.15
C TRP A 86 0.90 6.85 0.70
N TYR A 87 1.00 7.48 1.85
CA TYR A 87 -0.11 7.62 2.78
C TYR A 87 -0.22 9.04 3.34
N CYS A 88 -1.43 9.48 3.65
CA CYS A 88 -1.70 10.74 4.33
C CYS A 88 -2.98 10.66 5.17
N GLY A 89 -3.23 11.71 5.95
CA GLY A 89 -4.44 11.87 6.74
C GLY A 89 -5.21 13.12 6.31
N ARG A 90 -6.31 13.39 7.02
CA ARG A 90 -7.01 14.68 6.93
C ARG A 90 -6.46 15.65 7.97
N THR A 91 -6.59 16.94 7.74
CA THR A 91 -6.22 17.97 8.71
C THR A 91 -7.23 18.15 9.85
N ASP A 92 -8.39 17.50 9.78
CA ASP A 92 -9.47 17.60 10.77
C ASP A 92 -9.70 16.31 11.58
N CYS A 93 -8.98 15.22 11.29
CA CYS A 93 -9.09 13.95 12.00
C CYS A 93 -7.77 13.16 11.91
N GLY A 94 -7.33 12.61 13.05
CA GLY A 94 -6.23 11.66 13.08
C GLY A 94 -6.62 10.29 12.52
N CYS A 95 -5.62 9.52 12.13
CA CYS A 95 -5.81 8.18 11.60
C CYS A 95 -4.58 7.31 11.84
N THR A 96 -4.71 6.01 11.61
CA THR A 96 -3.61 5.05 11.67
C THR A 96 -3.38 4.44 10.29
N TYR A 97 -2.11 4.29 9.92
CA TYR A 97 -1.66 3.61 8.71
C TYR A 97 -0.90 2.34 9.07
N GLU A 98 -1.16 1.25 8.35
CA GLU A 98 -0.38 0.02 8.43
C GLU A 98 -0.13 -0.60 7.05
N ILE A 99 1.01 -1.28 6.93
CA ILE A 99 1.45 -2.00 5.73
C ILE A 99 2.16 -3.29 6.14
N THR A 100 1.87 -4.37 5.42
CA THR A 100 2.57 -5.65 5.53
C THR A 100 2.91 -6.15 4.13
N VAL A 101 4.18 -6.48 3.91
CA VAL A 101 4.63 -7.02 2.63
C VAL A 101 5.46 -8.27 2.86
N CYS A 102 5.09 -9.37 2.20
CA CYS A 102 5.76 -10.66 2.35
C CYS A 102 6.27 -11.16 0.99
N LEU A 103 7.54 -11.58 0.99
CA LEU A 103 8.12 -12.40 -0.07
C LEU A 103 7.81 -13.86 0.23
N LEU A 104 7.22 -14.58 -0.73
CA LEU A 104 6.70 -15.92 -0.53
C LEU A 104 7.30 -16.91 -1.54
N ASP A 105 7.48 -18.16 -1.09
CA ASP A 105 7.94 -19.26 -1.94
C ASP A 105 6.78 -19.94 -2.73
N GLU A 106 7.09 -21.03 -3.45
CA GLU A 106 6.07 -21.78 -4.21
C GLU A 106 4.97 -22.41 -3.35
N ASN A 107 5.24 -22.62 -2.05
CA ASN A 107 4.32 -23.20 -1.07
C ASN A 107 3.58 -22.12 -0.26
N GLN A 108 3.75 -20.84 -0.62
CA GLN A 108 3.23 -19.68 0.13
C GLN A 108 3.86 -19.53 1.53
N GLU A 109 5.06 -20.08 1.75
CA GLU A 109 5.84 -19.85 2.96
C GLU A 109 6.61 -18.53 2.87
N VAL A 110 6.68 -17.81 4.00
CA VAL A 110 7.33 -16.50 4.07
C VAL A 110 8.85 -16.66 4.06
N LEU A 111 9.49 -16.08 3.04
CA LEU A 111 10.94 -15.94 2.94
C LEU A 111 11.44 -14.72 3.72
N GLN A 112 10.77 -13.58 3.55
CA GLN A 112 11.07 -12.34 4.25
C GLN A 112 9.80 -11.49 4.39
N GLU A 113 9.68 -10.77 5.50
CA GLU A 113 8.53 -9.90 5.82
C GLU A 113 9.00 -8.48 6.12
N PHE A 114 8.28 -7.50 5.58
CA PHE A 114 8.34 -6.11 5.97
C PHE A 114 7.00 -5.71 6.61
N LYS A 115 7.05 -5.49 7.93
CA LYS A 115 5.90 -5.08 8.73
C LYS A 115 6.37 -4.07 9.79
N PRO A 116 6.44 -2.77 9.46
CA PRO A 116 6.75 -1.74 10.44
C PRO A 116 5.60 -1.61 11.46
N ASP A 117 5.88 -1.00 12.61
CA ASP A 117 4.83 -0.63 13.55
C ASP A 117 3.82 0.33 12.89
N PRO A 118 2.52 0.24 13.20
CA PRO A 118 1.52 1.16 12.68
C PRO A 118 1.88 2.62 12.93
N VAL A 119 1.68 3.46 11.91
CA VAL A 119 1.98 4.89 11.96
C VAL A 119 0.73 5.64 12.40
N ILE A 120 0.84 6.46 13.44
CA ILE A 120 -0.22 7.35 13.89
C ILE A 120 -0.02 8.72 13.23
N LEU A 121 -1.04 9.19 12.51
CA LEU A 121 -1.09 10.53 11.93
C LEU A 121 -1.95 11.42 12.81
N ASP A 122 -1.33 12.47 13.36
CA ASP A 122 -1.96 13.41 14.28
C ASP A 122 -2.11 14.79 13.62
N PRO A 123 -3.34 15.30 13.39
CA PRO A 123 -3.56 16.60 12.77
C PRO A 123 -3.10 17.78 13.63
N ASP A 124 -2.89 17.59 14.94
CA ASP A 124 -2.39 18.65 15.83
C ASP A 124 -0.87 18.87 15.71
N THR A 125 -0.17 17.99 14.97
CA THR A 125 1.27 18.11 14.70
C THR A 125 1.54 18.78 13.35
N ASP A 126 2.59 19.60 13.29
CA ASP A 126 3.00 20.26 12.05
C ASP A 126 3.35 19.22 10.98
N ASP A 127 2.74 19.33 9.80
CA ASP A 127 2.79 18.34 8.70
C ASP A 127 2.42 16.89 9.08
N GLY A 128 1.73 16.69 10.21
CA GLY A 128 1.39 15.38 10.76
C GLY A 128 0.59 14.49 9.81
N CYS A 129 -0.29 15.11 9.02
CA CYS A 129 -1.18 14.44 8.08
C CYS A 129 -0.82 14.66 6.60
N SER A 130 0.34 15.27 6.30
CA SER A 130 0.84 15.43 4.93
C SER A 130 1.18 14.09 4.28
N TRP A 131 1.27 14.06 2.94
CA TRP A 131 1.68 12.87 2.21
C TRP A 131 3.10 12.43 2.57
N LYS A 132 3.21 11.19 3.05
CA LYS A 132 4.47 10.54 3.42
C LYS A 132 4.68 9.31 2.56
N GLN A 133 5.93 9.06 2.21
CA GLN A 133 6.34 7.85 1.50
C GLN A 133 6.91 6.85 2.50
N VAL A 134 6.45 5.59 2.41
CA VAL A 134 7.19 4.45 2.94
C VAL A 134 7.92 3.77 1.78
N SER A 135 9.16 3.35 2.01
CA SER A 135 9.95 2.61 1.03
C SER A 135 10.76 1.52 1.73
N HIS A 136 10.76 0.32 1.16
CA HIS A 136 11.54 -0.81 1.62
C HIS A 136 12.16 -1.55 0.43
N THR A 137 13.37 -2.06 0.60
CA THR A 137 14.01 -2.91 -0.41
C THR A 137 14.42 -4.23 0.23
N PHE A 138 13.83 -5.32 -0.26
CA PHE A 138 14.22 -6.66 0.11
C PHE A 138 15.48 -7.07 -0.65
N SER A 139 16.41 -7.67 0.07
CA SER A 139 17.65 -8.24 -0.46
C SER A 139 18.07 -9.40 0.42
N GLU A 140 18.84 -10.33 -0.13
CA GLU A 140 19.40 -11.46 0.62
C GLU A 140 18.33 -12.34 1.32
N TYR A 141 17.13 -12.43 0.74
CA TYR A 141 15.99 -13.22 1.24
C TYR A 141 16.10 -14.73 0.96
N GLY A 142 17.15 -15.17 0.26
CA GLY A 142 17.33 -16.56 -0.16
C GLY A 142 16.59 -16.89 -1.47
N PRO A 143 16.93 -18.04 -2.10
CA PRO A 143 16.25 -18.48 -3.32
C PRO A 143 14.80 -18.90 -3.03
N GLY A 144 14.01 -19.08 -4.08
CA GLY A 144 12.66 -19.63 -3.99
C GLY A 144 11.54 -18.61 -4.09
N LEU A 145 11.83 -17.31 -4.24
CA LEU A 145 10.79 -16.28 -4.42
C LEU A 145 9.86 -16.60 -5.59
N ARG A 146 8.55 -16.65 -5.35
CA ARG A 146 7.51 -16.86 -6.38
C ARG A 146 6.37 -15.86 -6.30
N PHE A 147 5.98 -15.47 -5.08
CA PHE A 147 4.90 -14.50 -4.89
C PHE A 147 5.33 -13.33 -4.02
N ILE A 148 4.64 -12.20 -4.22
CA ILE A 148 4.74 -11.04 -3.33
C ILE A 148 3.33 -10.73 -2.85
N SER A 149 3.11 -10.77 -1.54
CA SER A 149 1.86 -10.31 -0.92
C SER A 149 2.06 -8.89 -0.43
N PHE A 150 1.29 -7.94 -0.96
CA PHE A 150 1.28 -6.54 -0.54
C PHE A 150 -0.09 -6.23 0.10
N GLU A 151 -0.10 -5.82 1.36
CA GLU A 151 -1.33 -5.42 2.06
C GLU A 151 -1.11 -4.11 2.81
N HIS A 152 -2.08 -3.21 2.73
CA HIS A 152 -2.04 -1.95 3.47
C HIS A 152 -3.44 -1.44 3.81
N GLY A 153 -3.49 -0.45 4.69
CA GLY A 153 -4.70 0.29 5.00
C GLY A 153 -4.64 0.89 6.40
N GLY A 154 -5.78 0.90 7.08
CA GLY A 154 -5.92 1.52 8.39
C GLY A 154 -7.32 2.03 8.66
N GLN A 155 -7.44 2.96 9.60
CA GLN A 155 -8.72 3.48 10.10
C GLN A 155 -8.55 4.88 10.68
N ASP A 156 -9.67 5.56 10.95
CA ASP A 156 -9.67 6.83 11.68
C ASP A 156 -9.33 6.65 13.18
N ALA A 157 -9.08 7.78 13.86
CA ALA A 157 -8.84 7.79 15.30
C ALA A 157 -10.07 8.22 16.14
N ASN A 158 -11.08 8.83 15.51
CA ASN A 158 -12.17 9.53 16.20
C ASN A 158 -13.53 8.83 16.10
N PHE A 159 -13.62 7.71 15.37
CA PHE A 159 -14.85 6.97 15.11
C PHE A 159 -15.94 7.81 14.43
N TRP A 160 -15.57 8.60 13.43
CA TRP A 160 -16.47 9.49 12.70
C TRP A 160 -17.02 8.79 11.46
N ASP A 161 -18.35 8.71 11.36
CA ASP A 161 -18.99 8.10 10.20
C ASP A 161 -18.60 8.84 8.89
N GLY A 162 -18.16 8.06 7.90
CA GLY A 162 -17.59 8.55 6.65
C GLY A 162 -16.14 8.08 6.43
N TRP A 163 -15.37 8.90 5.70
CA TRP A 163 -14.01 8.58 5.24
C TRP A 163 -12.98 9.51 5.85
N PHE A 164 -12.80 9.36 7.17
CA PHE A 164 -11.84 10.12 7.97
C PHE A 164 -10.57 9.34 8.29
N GLY A 165 -10.45 8.10 7.79
CA GLY A 165 -9.27 7.27 7.97
C GLY A 165 -8.10 7.66 7.07
N VAL A 166 -7.12 6.76 6.99
CA VAL A 166 -5.94 6.97 6.17
C VAL A 166 -6.29 6.99 4.68
N ARG A 167 -5.57 7.82 3.94
CA ARG A 167 -5.61 7.88 2.47
C ARG A 167 -4.34 7.26 1.93
N VAL A 168 -4.46 6.38 0.93
CA VAL A 168 -3.32 5.70 0.30
C VAL A 168 -3.38 5.78 -1.23
N THR A 169 -2.24 5.92 -1.88
CA THR A 169 -2.12 5.93 -3.35
C THR A 169 -0.66 5.70 -3.78
N GLY A 170 -0.38 5.62 -5.07
CA GLY A 170 1.00 5.58 -5.57
C GLY A 170 1.78 4.35 -5.14
N SER A 171 1.09 3.26 -4.78
CA SER A 171 1.69 2.00 -4.35
C SER A 171 2.50 1.38 -5.49
N SER A 172 3.70 0.90 -5.19
CA SER A 172 4.55 0.25 -6.18
C SER A 172 5.29 -0.95 -5.61
N VAL A 173 5.42 -1.99 -6.44
CA VAL A 173 6.35 -3.09 -6.22
C VAL A 173 7.12 -3.26 -7.51
N THR A 174 8.45 -3.27 -7.44
CA THR A 174 9.34 -3.41 -8.59
C THR A 174 10.38 -4.48 -8.31
N CYS A 175 10.62 -5.35 -9.29
CA CYS A 175 11.68 -6.36 -9.25
C CYS A 175 12.83 -5.92 -10.15
N ASN A 176 14.01 -5.70 -9.54
CA ASN A 176 15.21 -5.22 -10.22
C ASN A 176 16.14 -6.39 -10.51
N VAL A 177 16.06 -6.86 -11.75
CA VAL A 177 16.88 -7.95 -12.34
C VAL A 177 18.08 -7.38 -13.08
#